data_AF-A0A929NIB3-F1
#
_entry.id   AF-A0A929NIB3-F1
#
_cell.length_a   1.000
_cell.length_b   1.000
_cell.length_c   1.000
_cell.angle_alpha   90.00
_cell.angle_beta   90.00
_cell.angle_gamma   90.00
#
_symmetry.space_group_name_H-M   'P 1'
#
loop_
_entity.id
_entity.type
_entity.pdbx_description
1 polymer ?
#
loop_
_entity_poly.entity_id
_entity_poly.type
_entity_poly.pdbx_seq_one_letter_code
_entity_poly.pdbx_strand_id
1 'polypeptide(L)'
;PYTGLISGALIELPWIDRLPIGAYVPPNCSVVAVLVAAGSILAGKELGNSSRELIALSILLFIPFGILGQKMDAWIMRSNDRLSQKAVEDAGIGDIEGISSKHLFGLLKTFFCTVSFVLVFLVLGVMALVYIFPLIPRNGLTALTYIYFFLPLLGVAVALNTTKLRGMVPVFCGVFIIVTFVFEFL
;
A
#
# COMPACT_ATOMS: atom_id res chain seq x y z
N PRO A 1 5.62 8.51 15.01
CA PRO A 1 4.53 9.07 14.17
C PRO A 1 5.02 9.54 12.80
N TYR A 2 6.06 10.38 12.74
CA TYR A 2 6.63 10.92 11.50
C TYR A 2 7.09 9.84 10.50
N THR A 3 7.81 8.81 10.96
CA THR A 3 8.22 7.66 10.14
C THR A 3 7.04 7.00 9.44
N GLY A 4 5.94 6.76 10.15
CA GLY A 4 4.74 6.13 9.58
C GLY A 4 4.08 6.99 8.50
N LEU A 5 3.98 8.30 8.72
CA LEU A 5 3.43 9.24 7.75
C LEU A 5 4.25 9.26 6.46
N ILE A 6 5.58 9.34 6.56
CA ILE A 6 6.43 9.33 5.36
C ILE A 6 6.39 7.97 4.67
N SER A 7 6.53 6.89 5.42
CA SER A 7 6.48 5.52 4.90
C SER A 7 5.19 5.29 4.10
N GLY A 8 4.04 5.68 4.68
CA GLY A 8 2.73 5.60 4.04
C GLY A 8 2.61 6.49 2.79
N ALA A 9 3.03 7.74 2.89
CA ALA A 9 3.02 8.65 1.74
C ALA A 9 3.86 8.12 0.58
N LEU A 10 5.07 7.62 0.85
CA LEU A 10 5.98 7.11 -0.19
C LEU A 10 5.47 5.85 -0.88
N ILE A 11 4.82 4.95 -0.15
CA ILE A 11 4.35 3.66 -0.68
C ILE A 11 3.02 3.76 -1.44
N GLU A 12 2.21 4.79 -1.19
CA GLU A 12 0.98 5.00 -1.96
C GLU A 12 1.27 5.56 -3.36
N LEU A 13 2.38 6.28 -3.53
CA LEU A 13 2.76 6.93 -4.79
C LEU A 13 2.79 5.99 -6.02
N PRO A 14 3.39 4.78 -5.96
CA PRO A 14 3.40 3.85 -7.09
C PRO A 14 2.02 3.29 -7.47
N TRP A 15 1.01 3.43 -6.60
CA TRP A 15 -0.32 2.85 -6.78
C TRP A 15 -1.44 3.87 -7.06
N ILE A 16 -1.09 5.13 -7.33
CA ILE A 16 -2.05 6.19 -7.71
C ILE A 16 -2.92 5.78 -8.92
N ASP A 17 -2.41 4.93 -9.82
CA ASP A 17 -3.09 4.53 -11.06
C ASP A 17 -3.95 3.27 -10.95
N ARG A 18 -4.01 2.64 -9.77
CA ARG A 18 -4.65 1.33 -9.57
C ARG A 18 -6.00 1.42 -8.88
N LEU A 19 -6.96 2.04 -9.56
CA LEU A 19 -8.36 2.04 -9.10
C LEU A 19 -9.07 0.72 -9.45
N PRO A 20 -9.93 0.19 -8.56
CA PRO A 20 -10.78 -0.94 -8.88
C PRO A 20 -11.83 -0.50 -9.91
N ILE A 21 -11.86 -1.16 -11.07
CA ILE A 21 -12.82 -0.90 -12.15
C ILE A 21 -13.47 -2.21 -12.55
N GLY A 22 -14.79 -2.31 -12.37
CA GLY A 22 -15.55 -3.52 -12.64
C GLY A 22 -15.05 -4.70 -11.80
N ALA A 23 -14.67 -5.80 -12.45
CA ALA A 23 -14.16 -7.02 -11.79
C ALA A 23 -12.64 -7.01 -11.56
N TYR A 24 -11.93 -5.93 -11.94
CA TYR A 24 -10.50 -5.82 -11.70
C TYR A 24 -10.22 -5.51 -10.22
N VAL A 25 -9.53 -6.43 -9.55
CA VAL A 25 -9.00 -6.24 -8.19
C VAL A 25 -7.54 -5.77 -8.32
N PRO A 26 -7.19 -4.54 -7.91
CA PRO A 26 -5.81 -4.04 -7.96
C PRO A 26 -4.92 -4.63 -6.85
N PRO A 27 -3.58 -4.46 -6.93
CA PRO A 27 -2.69 -4.65 -5.78
C PRO A 27 -3.22 -3.98 -4.51
N ASN A 28 -3.19 -4.67 -3.37
CA ASN A 28 -3.72 -4.13 -2.12
C ASN A 28 -2.72 -3.14 -1.48
N CYS A 29 -2.88 -1.85 -1.81
CA CYS A 29 -2.02 -0.78 -1.31
C CYS A 29 -2.14 -0.59 0.21
N SER A 30 -3.35 -0.74 0.77
CA SER A 30 -3.60 -0.58 2.21
C SER A 30 -2.81 -1.58 3.06
N VAL A 31 -2.79 -2.85 2.67
CA VAL A 31 -2.00 -3.89 3.34
C VAL A 31 -0.52 -3.54 3.30
N VAL A 32 0.00 -3.13 2.14
CA VAL A 32 1.42 -2.78 2.03
C VAL A 32 1.75 -1.51 2.82
N ALA A 33 0.88 -0.50 2.81
CA ALA A 33 1.06 0.72 3.59
C ALA A 33 1.18 0.42 5.09
N VAL A 34 0.30 -0.43 5.62
CA VAL A 34 0.36 -0.87 7.02
C VAL A 34 1.65 -1.66 7.28
N LEU A 35 2.01 -2.61 6.42
CA LEU A 35 3.22 -3.43 6.59
C LEU A 35 4.49 -2.58 6.56
N VAL A 36 4.61 -1.64 5.64
CA VAL A 36 5.77 -0.74 5.53
C VAL A 36 5.84 0.20 6.74
N ALA A 37 4.74 0.86 7.09
CA ALA A 37 4.72 1.82 8.18
C ALA A 37 4.99 1.13 9.53
N ALA A 38 4.26 0.05 9.83
CA ALA A 38 4.46 -0.70 11.08
C ALA A 38 5.82 -1.41 11.08
N GLY A 39 6.23 -2.02 9.97
CA GLY A 39 7.50 -2.72 9.85
C GLY A 39 8.70 -1.81 10.07
N SER A 40 8.73 -0.64 9.42
CA SER A 40 9.79 0.36 9.60
C SER A 40 9.86 0.91 11.04
N ILE A 41 8.71 1.14 11.69
CA ILE A 41 8.65 1.62 13.07
C ILE A 41 9.12 0.54 14.05
N LEU A 42 8.60 -0.69 13.93
CA LEU A 42 8.90 -1.78 14.86
C LEU A 42 10.35 -2.24 14.71
N ALA A 43 10.83 -2.45 13.48
CA ALA A 43 12.23 -2.79 13.24
C ALA A 43 13.17 -1.65 13.67
N GLY A 44 12.79 -0.39 13.44
CA GLY A 44 13.58 0.77 13.85
C GLY A 44 13.67 0.93 15.36
N LYS A 45 12.64 0.50 16.11
CA LYS A 45 12.66 0.45 17.57
C LYS A 45 13.65 -0.60 18.08
N GLU A 46 13.61 -1.81 17.51
CA GLU A 46 14.53 -2.91 17.87
C GLU A 46 15.99 -2.58 17.52
N LEU A 47 16.21 -1.92 16.39
CA LEU A 47 17.55 -1.50 15.94
C LEU A 47 18.04 -0.20 16.60
N GLY A 48 17.22 0.45 17.43
CA GLY A 48 17.55 1.69 18.12
C GLY A 48 17.54 2.97 17.27
N ASN A 49 17.28 2.86 15.96
CA ASN A 49 17.12 4.02 15.07
C ASN A 49 16.18 3.72 13.89
N SER A 50 15.30 4.66 13.57
CA SER A 50 14.49 4.64 12.34
C SER A 50 15.15 5.53 11.29
N SER A 51 15.89 4.90 10.37
CA SER A 51 16.60 5.62 9.30
C SER A 51 15.85 5.59 7.97
N ARG A 52 16.25 6.45 7.03
CA ARG A 52 15.64 6.53 5.68
C ARG A 52 15.86 5.25 4.89
N GLU A 53 17.02 4.63 5.08
CA GLU A 53 17.39 3.35 4.52
C GLU A 53 16.45 2.25 5.00
N LEU A 54 16.10 2.24 6.29
CA LEU A 54 15.18 1.24 6.83
C LEU A 54 13.77 1.36 6.25
N ILE A 55 13.31 2.60 6.01
CA ILE A 55 12.03 2.86 5.31
C ILE A 55 12.11 2.31 3.87
N ALA A 56 13.17 2.63 3.13
CA ALA A 56 13.35 2.12 1.77
C ALA A 56 13.43 0.59 1.73
N LEU A 57 14.14 -0.04 2.67
CA LEU A 57 14.20 -1.50 2.78
C LEU A 57 12.82 -2.09 3.05
N SER A 58 12.06 -1.48 3.96
CA SER A 58 10.70 -1.91 4.28
C SER A 58 9.80 -1.85 3.05
N ILE A 59 9.87 -0.76 2.28
CA ILE A 59 9.14 -0.61 1.02
C ILE A 59 9.50 -1.75 0.05
N LEU A 60 10.80 -1.98 -0.20
CA LEU A 60 11.25 -3.03 -1.11
C LEU A 60 10.83 -4.43 -0.65
N LEU A 61 10.91 -4.69 0.65
CA LEU A 61 10.53 -5.97 1.24
C LEU A 61 9.02 -6.22 1.10
N PHE A 62 8.19 -5.19 1.34
CA PHE A 62 6.75 -5.37 1.44
C PHE A 62 5.96 -5.14 0.14
N ILE A 63 6.53 -4.49 -0.88
CA ILE A 63 5.88 -4.30 -2.19
C ILE A 63 5.26 -5.59 -2.76
N PRO A 64 5.96 -6.75 -2.78
CA PRO A 64 5.41 -7.99 -3.32
C PRO A 64 4.13 -8.47 -2.60
N PHE A 65 3.94 -8.09 -1.33
CA PHE A 65 2.76 -8.47 -0.56
C PHE A 65 1.50 -7.74 -1.01
N GLY A 66 1.61 -6.67 -1.80
CA GLY A 66 0.45 -6.04 -2.46
C GLY A 66 -0.21 -6.98 -3.46
N ILE A 67 0.59 -7.79 -4.18
CA ILE A 67 0.09 -8.79 -5.13
C ILE A 67 -0.52 -9.99 -4.37
N LEU A 68 0.08 -10.38 -3.24
CA LEU A 68 -0.47 -11.42 -2.38
C LEU A 68 -1.80 -10.99 -1.75
N GLY A 69 -1.88 -9.74 -1.27
CA GLY A 69 -3.11 -9.13 -0.77
C GLY A 69 -4.20 -9.06 -1.86
N GLN A 70 -3.85 -8.69 -3.08
CA GLN A 70 -4.77 -8.73 -4.22
C GLN A 70 -5.35 -10.13 -4.48
N LYS A 71 -4.51 -11.17 -4.42
CA LYS A 71 -4.97 -12.55 -4.58
C LYS A 71 -5.92 -12.96 -3.45
N MET A 72 -5.62 -12.54 -2.23
CA MET A 72 -6.49 -12.74 -1.07
C MET A 72 -7.83 -12.03 -1.26
N ASP A 73 -7.83 -10.75 -1.65
CA ASP A 73 -9.05 -9.97 -1.89
C ASP A 73 -9.90 -10.58 -3.00
N ALA A 74 -9.27 -10.99 -4.11
CA ALA A 74 -9.97 -11.69 -5.19
C ALA A 74 -10.59 -13.02 -4.73
N TRP A 75 -9.92 -13.75 -3.84
CA TRP A 75 -10.47 -14.96 -3.25
C TRP A 75 -11.65 -14.68 -2.31
N ILE A 76 -11.54 -13.65 -1.46
CA ILE A 76 -12.62 -13.19 -0.57
C ILE A 76 -13.84 -12.80 -1.41
N MET A 77 -13.64 -11.98 -2.44
CA MET A 77 -14.71 -11.52 -3.33
C MET A 77 -15.45 -12.69 -3.98
N ARG A 78 -14.72 -13.63 -4.61
CA ARG A 78 -15.33 -14.85 -5.20
C ARG A 78 -16.08 -15.71 -4.19
N SER A 79 -15.57 -15.79 -2.97
CA SER A 79 -16.23 -16.56 -1.92
C SER A 79 -17.49 -15.88 -1.40
N ASN A 80 -17.55 -14.54 -1.46
CA ASN A 80 -18.69 -13.74 -1.07
C ASN A 80 -19.79 -13.73 -2.15
N ASP A 81 -19.48 -14.07 -3.42
CA ASP A 81 -20.49 -14.22 -4.48
C ASP A 81 -21.61 -15.20 -4.08
N ARG A 82 -21.26 -16.29 -3.38
CA ARG A 82 -22.24 -17.26 -2.85
C ARG A 82 -23.14 -16.66 -1.76
N LEU A 83 -22.59 -15.79 -0.92
CA LEU A 83 -23.37 -15.09 0.11
C LEU A 83 -24.30 -14.07 -0.54
N SER A 84 -23.83 -13.40 -1.59
CA SER A 84 -24.59 -12.45 -2.38
C SER A 84 -25.78 -13.11 -3.07
N GLN A 85 -25.58 -14.26 -3.72
CA GLN A 85 -26.68 -15.03 -4.34
C GLN A 85 -27.76 -15.42 -3.32
N LYS A 86 -27.35 -15.92 -2.14
CA LYS A 86 -28.30 -16.26 -1.07
C LYS A 86 -29.03 -15.04 -0.50
N ALA A 87 -28.36 -13.89 -0.42
CA ALA A 87 -29.01 -12.65 0.02
C ALA A 87 -30.08 -12.19 -0.98
N VAL A 88 -29.90 -12.44 -2.28
CA VAL A 88 -30.95 -12.18 -3.29
C VAL A 88 -32.14 -13.13 -3.11
N GLU A 89 -31.90 -14.39 -2.76
CA GLU A 89 -32.97 -15.35 -2.43
C GLU A 89 -33.78 -14.89 -1.20
N ASP A 90 -33.10 -14.47 -0.12
CA ASP A 90 -33.77 -13.93 1.08
C ASP A 90 -34.59 -12.67 0.77
N ALA A 91 -34.08 -11.80 -0.12
CA ALA A 91 -34.81 -10.61 -0.57
C ALA A 91 -36.10 -10.98 -1.31
N GLY A 92 -36.11 -12.10 -2.04
CA GLY A 92 -37.30 -12.61 -2.72
C GLY A 92 -38.42 -13.02 -1.76
N ILE A 93 -38.09 -13.41 -0.53
CA ILE A 93 -39.05 -13.77 0.52
C ILE A 93 -39.25 -12.67 1.58
N GLY A 94 -38.59 -11.50 1.43
CA GLY A 94 -38.69 -10.38 2.35
C GLY A 94 -37.93 -10.55 3.67
N ASP A 95 -36.98 -11.49 3.76
CA ASP A 95 -36.19 -11.74 4.97
C ASP A 95 -35.01 -10.77 5.09
N ILE A 96 -35.25 -9.63 5.75
CA ILE A 96 -34.25 -8.57 5.96
C ILE A 96 -33.14 -9.02 6.93
N GLU A 97 -33.46 -9.87 7.91
CA GLU A 97 -32.48 -10.37 8.88
C GLU A 97 -31.49 -11.32 8.20
N GLY A 98 -31.98 -12.19 7.33
CA GLY A 98 -31.18 -13.08 6.49
C GLY A 98 -30.17 -12.32 5.62
N ILE A 99 -30.60 -11.22 4.99
CA ILE A 99 -29.74 -10.34 4.19
C ILE A 99 -28.64 -9.70 5.06
N SER A 100 -29.05 -9.09 6.19
CA SER A 100 -28.14 -8.39 7.10
C SER A 100 -27.06 -9.32 7.65
N SER A 101 -27.44 -10.52 8.09
CA SER A 101 -26.53 -11.53 8.62
C SER A 101 -25.50 -11.97 7.58
N LYS A 102 -25.93 -12.21 6.32
CA LYS A 102 -25.02 -12.59 5.23
C LYS A 102 -24.07 -11.45 4.84
N HIS A 103 -24.56 -10.20 4.86
CA HIS A 103 -23.72 -9.03 4.62
C HIS A 103 -22.65 -8.86 5.72
N LEU A 104 -23.06 -8.95 6.99
CA LEU A 104 -22.14 -8.87 8.13
C LEU A 104 -21.12 -10.01 8.11
N PHE A 105 -21.54 -11.23 7.77
CA PHE A 105 -20.63 -12.36 7.65
C PHE A 105 -19.57 -12.16 6.56
N GLY A 106 -19.95 -11.59 5.40
CA GLY A 106 -19.01 -11.21 4.35
C GLY A 106 -18.00 -10.15 4.80
N LEU A 107 -18.44 -9.17 5.58
CA LEU A 107 -17.57 -8.14 6.18
C LEU A 107 -16.60 -8.74 7.21
N LEU A 108 -17.11 -9.55 8.15
CA LEU A 108 -16.30 -10.20 9.18
C LEU A 108 -15.23 -11.09 8.54
N LYS A 109 -15.60 -11.88 7.52
CA LYS A 109 -14.65 -12.69 6.77
C LYS A 109 -13.52 -11.83 6.19
N THR A 110 -13.86 -10.71 5.55
CA THR A 110 -12.89 -9.80 4.94
C THR A 110 -11.95 -9.22 6.00
N PHE A 111 -12.51 -8.78 7.13
CA PHE A 111 -11.76 -8.24 8.27
C PHE A 111 -10.77 -9.26 8.82
N PHE A 112 -11.24 -10.46 9.18
CA PHE A 112 -10.38 -11.48 9.80
C PHE A 112 -9.28 -11.95 8.83
N CYS A 113 -9.60 -12.20 7.56
CA CYS A 113 -8.59 -12.57 6.57
C CYS A 113 -7.51 -11.49 6.43
N THR A 114 -7.90 -10.22 6.31
CA THR A 114 -6.96 -9.10 6.13
C THR A 114 -6.12 -8.87 7.39
N VAL A 115 -6.73 -8.87 8.57
CA VAL A 115 -6.02 -8.67 9.84
C VAL A 115 -5.04 -9.81 10.11
N SER A 116 -5.45 -11.07 9.91
CA SER A 116 -4.55 -12.22 10.05
C SER A 116 -3.40 -12.16 9.06
N PHE A 117 -3.67 -11.78 7.80
CA PHE A 117 -2.63 -11.59 6.80
C PHE A 117 -1.60 -10.55 7.25
N VAL A 118 -2.06 -9.35 7.63
CA VAL A 118 -1.18 -8.27 8.09
C VAL A 118 -0.38 -8.71 9.32
N LEU A 119 -1.01 -9.33 10.33
CA LEU A 119 -0.32 -9.78 11.54
C LEU A 119 0.82 -10.77 11.24
N VAL A 120 0.53 -11.81 10.45
CA VAL A 120 1.51 -12.84 10.12
C VAL A 120 2.69 -12.24 9.36
N PHE A 121 2.41 -11.47 8.30
CA PHE A 121 3.48 -10.93 7.47
C PHE A 121 4.21 -9.75 8.11
N LEU A 122 3.57 -9.02 9.01
CA LEU A 122 4.25 -7.99 9.80
C LEU A 122 5.26 -8.60 10.75
N VAL A 123 4.89 -9.65 11.50
CA VAL A 123 5.81 -10.33 12.42
C VAL A 123 7.01 -10.88 11.65
N LEU A 124 6.75 -11.64 10.57
CA LEU A 124 7.81 -12.20 9.73
C LEU A 124 8.68 -11.12 9.10
N GLY A 125 8.07 -10.03 8.62
CA GLY A 125 8.77 -8.94 7.97
C GLY A 125 9.63 -8.12 8.94
N VAL A 126 9.18 -7.88 10.17
CA VAL A 126 9.99 -7.22 11.21
C VAL A 126 11.20 -8.08 11.56
N MET A 127 11.01 -9.39 11.75
CA MET A 127 12.13 -10.31 11.99
C MET A 127 13.14 -10.28 10.83
N ALA A 128 12.65 -10.30 9.59
CA ALA A 128 13.50 -10.19 8.41
C ALA A 128 14.25 -8.85 8.35
N LEU A 129 13.59 -7.72 8.62
CA LEU A 129 14.22 -6.40 8.63
C LEU A 129 15.31 -6.28 9.69
N VAL A 130 15.05 -6.72 10.92
CA VAL A 130 16.01 -6.68 12.03
C VAL A 130 17.24 -7.55 11.74
N TYR A 131 17.05 -8.67 11.05
CA TYR A 131 18.14 -9.57 10.68
C TYR A 131 18.93 -9.08 9.46
N ILE A 132 18.25 -8.61 8.42
CA ILE A 132 18.86 -8.23 7.14
C ILE A 132 19.55 -6.87 7.25
N PHE A 133 18.93 -5.88 7.89
CA PHE A 133 19.39 -4.50 7.87
C PHE A 133 20.83 -4.31 8.38
N PRO A 134 21.26 -4.93 9.49
CA PRO A 134 22.64 -4.82 9.99
C PRO A 134 23.68 -5.49 9.07
N LEU A 135 23.27 -6.42 8.22
CA LEU A 135 24.14 -7.13 7.29
C LEU A 135 24.43 -6.33 6.02
N ILE A 136 23.71 -5.22 5.79
CA ILE A 136 23.85 -4.41 4.58
C ILE A 136 25.15 -3.59 4.66
N PRO A 137 26.10 -3.76 3.71
CA PRO A 137 27.32 -2.96 3.70
C PRO A 137 27.02 -1.50 3.35
N ARG A 138 27.97 -0.60 3.62
CA ARG A 138 27.78 0.85 3.45
C ARG A 138 27.35 1.27 2.03
N ASN A 139 27.83 0.57 1.00
CA ASN A 139 27.40 0.80 -0.38
C ASN A 139 25.91 0.50 -0.57
N GLY A 140 25.40 -0.56 0.08
CA GLY A 140 23.99 -0.90 0.09
C GLY A 140 23.16 0.16 0.80
N LEU A 141 23.57 0.60 1.99
CA LEU A 141 22.88 1.68 2.71
C LEU A 141 22.80 2.97 1.89
N THR A 142 23.88 3.31 1.16
CA THR A 142 23.90 4.47 0.25
C THR A 142 22.89 4.29 -0.89
N ALA A 143 22.81 3.09 -1.48
CA ALA A 143 21.82 2.77 -2.51
C ALA A 143 20.38 2.88 -1.97
N LEU A 144 20.11 2.39 -0.75
CA LEU A 144 18.79 2.53 -0.13
C LEU A 144 18.42 3.99 0.13
N THR A 145 19.39 4.83 0.49
CA THR A 145 19.17 6.28 0.59
C THR A 145 18.80 6.90 -0.76
N TYR A 146 19.44 6.49 -1.86
CA TYR A 146 19.02 6.95 -3.18
C TYR A 146 17.61 6.47 -3.55
N ILE A 147 17.27 5.22 -3.24
CA ILE A 147 15.92 4.68 -3.46
C ILE A 147 14.88 5.51 -2.69
N TYR A 148 15.15 5.86 -1.44
CA TYR A 148 14.26 6.71 -0.64
C TYR A 148 13.93 8.04 -1.34
N PHE A 149 14.93 8.71 -1.92
CA PHE A 149 14.72 9.96 -2.67
C PHE A 149 14.16 9.76 -4.08
N PHE A 150 14.31 8.56 -4.65
CA PHE A 150 13.79 8.22 -5.97
C PHE A 150 12.29 7.87 -5.95
N LEU A 151 11.76 7.40 -4.82
CA LEU A 151 10.34 7.03 -4.69
C LEU A 151 9.36 8.18 -5.01
N PRO A 152 9.58 9.44 -4.54
CA PRO A 152 8.76 10.58 -4.97
C PRO A 152 8.78 10.80 -6.49
N LEU A 153 9.95 10.69 -7.13
CA LEU A 153 10.10 10.83 -8.58
C LEU A 153 9.34 9.73 -9.33
N LEU A 154 9.38 8.49 -8.82
CA LEU A 154 8.58 7.39 -9.35
C LEU A 154 7.07 7.70 -9.26
N GLY A 155 6.61 8.25 -8.14
CA GLY A 155 5.23 8.69 -7.95
C GLY A 155 4.78 9.73 -8.97
N VAL A 156 5.59 10.75 -9.20
CA VAL A 156 5.35 11.77 -10.23
C VAL A 156 5.25 11.13 -11.61
N ALA A 157 6.17 10.21 -11.95
CA ALA A 157 6.14 9.51 -13.23
C ALA A 157 4.85 8.68 -13.41
N VAL A 158 4.40 7.97 -12.37
CA VAL A 158 3.13 7.22 -12.38
C VAL A 158 1.94 8.15 -12.56
N ALA A 159 1.86 9.26 -11.82
CA ALA A 159 0.78 10.24 -11.92
C ALA A 159 0.67 10.85 -13.33
N LEU A 160 1.82 11.22 -13.93
CA LEU A 160 1.89 11.75 -15.29
C LEU A 160 1.49 10.71 -16.34
N ASN A 161 1.89 9.45 -16.16
CA ASN A 161 1.50 8.37 -17.08
C ASN A 161 0.00 8.05 -17.00
N THR A 162 -0.60 8.22 -15.82
CA THR A 162 -2.04 7.93 -15.59
C THR A 162 -2.93 8.95 -16.26
N THR A 163 -2.53 10.22 -16.24
CA THR A 163 -3.40 11.30 -16.66
C THR A 163 -3.34 11.45 -18.19
N LYS A 164 -4.36 10.99 -18.90
CA LYS A 164 -4.40 11.01 -20.38
C LYS A 164 -4.93 12.33 -20.95
N LEU A 165 -4.52 13.47 -20.40
CA LEU A 165 -4.89 14.79 -20.91
C LEU A 165 -3.84 15.30 -21.90
N ARG A 166 -4.28 15.68 -23.10
CA ARG A 166 -3.41 16.26 -24.13
C ARG A 166 -2.82 17.58 -23.62
N GLY A 167 -1.50 17.71 -23.68
CA GLY A 167 -0.80 18.94 -23.26
C GLY A 167 -0.51 19.05 -21.76
N MET A 168 -0.75 18.00 -20.97
CA MET A 168 -0.48 18.04 -19.53
C MET A 168 1.02 18.11 -19.18
N VAL A 169 1.91 17.48 -19.95
CA VAL A 169 3.36 17.53 -19.68
C VAL A 169 3.88 18.99 -19.64
N PRO A 170 3.57 19.84 -20.66
CA PRO A 170 3.85 21.28 -20.58
C PRO A 170 3.27 21.97 -19.34
N VAL A 171 2.04 21.66 -18.94
CA VAL A 171 1.39 22.25 -17.75
C VAL A 171 2.14 21.85 -16.48
N PHE A 172 2.48 20.57 -16.33
CA PHE A 172 3.27 20.07 -15.21
C PHE A 172 4.63 20.76 -15.13
N CYS A 173 5.36 20.84 -16.25
CA CYS A 173 6.65 21.54 -16.30
C CYS A 173 6.52 23.02 -15.95
N GLY A 174 5.48 23.70 -16.43
CA GLY A 174 5.22 25.10 -16.11
C GLY A 174 4.96 25.32 -14.62
N VAL A 175 4.08 24.51 -14.01
CA VAL A 175 3.81 24.56 -12.57
C VAL A 175 5.06 24.22 -11.77
N PHE A 176 5.83 23.20 -12.17
CA PHE A 176 7.06 22.82 -11.51
C PHE A 176 8.08 23.97 -11.49
N ILE A 177 8.32 24.62 -12.65
CA ILE A 177 9.23 25.78 -12.74
C ILE A 177 8.76 26.92 -11.83
N ILE A 178 7.47 27.25 -11.85
CA ILE A 178 6.91 28.30 -11.00
C ILE A 178 7.14 27.97 -9.52
N VAL A 179 6.84 26.74 -9.10
CA VAL A 179 7.02 26.31 -7.72
C VAL A 179 8.50 26.35 -7.32
N THR A 180 9.40 25.82 -8.14
CA THR A 180 10.85 25.86 -7.88
C THR A 180 11.36 27.29 -7.78
N PHE A 181 10.94 28.17 -8.68
CA PHE A 181 11.31 29.59 -8.64
C PHE A 181 10.81 30.26 -7.35
N VAL A 182 9.54 30.04 -6.99
CA VAL A 182 8.97 30.58 -5.74
C VAL A 182 9.76 30.09 -4.52
N PHE A 183 10.16 28.81 -4.46
CA PHE A 183 10.95 28.26 -3.36
C PHE A 183 12.40 28.75 -3.31
N GLU A 184 12.97 29.20 -4.43
CA GLU A 184 14.35 29.70 -4.46
C GLU A 184 14.45 31.20 -4.10
N PHE A 185 13.36 31.96 -4.30
CA PHE A 185 13.31 33.40 -4.04
C PHE A 185 12.53 33.81 -2.78
N LEU A 186 11.89 32.88 -2.07
CA LEU A 186 11.28 33.06 -0.73
C LEU A 186 12.10 32.33 0.34
#